data_AF-A0A934UIA7-F1
#
_entry.id   AF-A0A934UIA7-F1
#
_cell.length_a   1.000
_cell.length_b   1.000
_cell.length_c   1.000
_cell.angle_alpha   90.00
_cell.angle_beta   90.00
_cell.angle_gamma   90.00
#
_symmetry.space_group_name_H-M   'P 1'
#
loop_
_entity.id
_entity.type
_entity.pdbx_description
1 polymer ?
#
loop_
_entity_poly.entity_id
_entity_poly.type
_entity_poly.pdbx_seq_one_letter_code
_entity_poly.pdbx_strand_id
1 'polypeptide(L)' 'VIWATGYRPDHRFVDLPVFDAKGRIRHDGGVVAPGLCVMGLPYLRRRRSTFISGAGGDAAALVPHLLRRTRCAA' A
#
# COMPACT_ATOMS: atom_id res chain seq x y z
N VAL A 1 -3.68 -30.67 -14.16
CA VAL A 1 -2.63 -29.69 -13.83
C VAL A 1 -3.19 -28.74 -12.77
N ILE A 2 -2.46 -28.49 -11.68
CA ILE A 2 -2.82 -27.48 -10.68
C ILE A 2 -1.83 -26.32 -10.80
N TRP A 3 -2.36 -25.09 -10.89
CA TRP A 3 -1.56 -23.88 -10.97
C TRP A 3 -1.48 -23.22 -9.59
N ALA A 4 -0.32 -23.33 -8.95
CA ALA A 4 -0.02 -22.74 -7.64
C ALA A 4 0.97 -21.56 -7.75
N THR A 5 0.81 -20.72 -8.78
CA THR A 5 1.75 -19.63 -9.13
C THR A 5 1.46 -18.29 -8.42
N GLY A 6 0.54 -18.30 -7.46
CA GLY A 6 0.17 -17.11 -6.67
C GLY A 6 -0.91 -16.24 -7.30
N TYR A 7 -1.03 -15.01 -6.79
CA TYR A 7 -2.01 -14.00 -7.21
C TYR A 7 -1.33 -12.65 -7.46
N ARG A 8 -2.07 -11.69 -8.01
CA ARG A 8 -1.64 -10.31 -8.20
C ARG A 8 -2.66 -9.35 -7.58
N PRO A 9 -2.24 -8.20 -7.01
CA PRO A 9 -3.18 -7.17 -6.58
C PRO A 9 -4.05 -6.69 -7.74
N ASP A 10 -5.34 -6.49 -7.49
CA ASP A 10 -6.26 -5.85 -8.42
C ASP A 10 -6.49 -4.39 -7.99
N HIS A 11 -5.97 -3.46 -8.77
CA HIS A 11 -6.07 -2.02 -8.51
C HIS A 11 -7.01 -1.31 -9.50
N ARG A 12 -7.85 -2.03 -10.24
CA ARG A 12 -8.76 -1.44 -11.25
C ARG A 12 -9.75 -0.40 -10.68
N PHE A 13 -9.98 -0.41 -9.37
CA PHE A 13 -10.80 0.60 -8.69
C PHE A 13 -10.06 1.94 -8.46
N VAL A 14 -8.74 1.98 -8.65
CA VAL A 14 -7.92 3.17 -8.43
C VAL A 14 -7.72 3.90 -9.75
N ASP A 15 -8.49 4.94 -9.97
CA ASP A 15 -8.40 5.81 -11.15
C ASP A 15 -7.48 7.02 -10.87
N LEU A 16 -6.19 6.74 -10.66
CA LEU A 16 -5.16 7.75 -10.35
C LEU A 16 -3.85 7.43 -11.08
N PRO A 17 -3.06 8.45 -11.47
CA PRO A 17 -1.79 8.26 -12.17
C PRO A 17 -0.65 7.87 -11.22
N VAL A 18 -0.83 6.80 -10.44
CA VAL A 18 0.11 6.35 -9.38
C VAL A 18 0.87 5.07 -9.73
N PHE A 19 0.67 4.53 -10.93
CA PHE A 19 1.27 3.26 -11.36
C PHE A 19 2.60 3.46 -12.09
N ASP A 20 3.51 2.48 -11.96
CA ASP A 20 4.71 2.35 -12.79
C ASP A 20 4.39 1.67 -14.13
N ALA A 21 5.39 1.58 -15.02
CA ALA A 21 5.25 0.91 -16.32
C ALA A 21 4.90 -0.59 -16.22
N LYS A 22 4.98 -1.19 -15.03
CA LYS A 22 4.61 -2.58 -14.74
C LYS A 22 3.25 -2.69 -14.04
N GLY A 23 2.50 -1.59 -13.92
CA GLY A 23 1.20 -1.55 -13.28
C GLY A 23 1.23 -1.65 -11.75
N ARG A 24 2.39 -1.41 -11.12
CA ARG A 24 2.53 -1.42 -9.65
C ARG A 24 2.41 -0.01 -9.10
N ILE A 25 1.74 0.15 -7.95
CA ILE A 25 1.65 1.46 -7.28
C ILE A 25 3.05 1.92 -6.86
N ARG A 26 3.45 3.12 -7.29
CA ARG A 26 4.68 3.78 -6.84
C ARG A 26 4.46 4.31 -5.43
N HIS A 27 5.31 3.91 -4.50
CA HIS A 27 5.23 4.34 -3.11
C HIS A 27 6.60 4.36 -2.45
N ASP A 28 6.71 5.12 -1.35
CA ASP A 28 7.81 5.02 -0.40
C ASP A 28 7.28 4.44 0.93
N GLY A 29 7.62 3.19 1.21
CA GLY A 29 7.13 2.47 2.40
C GLY A 29 5.60 2.51 2.57
N GLY A 30 4.84 2.51 1.47
CA GLY A 30 3.38 2.60 1.47
C GLY A 30 2.80 4.01 1.39
N VAL A 31 3.60 5.07 1.43
CA VAL A 31 3.12 6.44 1.15
C VAL A 31 3.15 6.67 -0.37
N VAL A 32 2.00 7.00 -0.96
CA VAL A 32 1.85 7.19 -2.42
C VAL A 32 1.79 8.68 -2.76
N ALA A 33 0.88 9.39 -2.11
CA ALA A 33 0.64 10.82 -2.27
C ALA A 33 0.00 11.37 -0.99
N PRO A 34 -0.12 12.69 -0.82
CA PRO A 34 -0.83 13.26 0.34
C PRO A 34 -2.25 12.70 0.48
N GLY A 35 -2.55 11.99 1.55
CA GLY A 35 -3.87 11.37 1.78
C GLY A 35 -4.08 10.03 1.06
N LEU A 36 -3.07 9.49 0.37
CA LEU A 36 -3.13 8.18 -0.28
C LEU A 36 -1.97 7.31 0.18
N CYS A 37 -2.31 6.17 0.79
CA CYS A 37 -1.36 5.17 1.24
C CYS A 37 -1.80 3.78 0.77
N VAL A 38 -0.84 2.87 0.63
CA VAL A 38 -1.04 1.45 0.32
C VAL A 38 -0.40 0.58 1.40
N MET A 39 -1.05 -0.53 1.74
CA MET A 39 -0.61 -1.47 2.76
C MET A 39 -0.77 -2.91 2.27
N GLY A 40 -0.03 -3.85 2.85
CA GLY A 40 -0.21 -5.27 2.57
C GLY A 40 0.51 -5.76 1.32
N LEU A 41 1.30 -4.90 0.66
CA LEU A 41 2.08 -5.30 -0.50
C LEU A 41 3.26 -6.21 -0.10
N PRO A 42 3.63 -7.18 -0.96
CA PRO A 42 4.87 -7.94 -0.81
C PRO A 42 6.05 -7.00 -0.63
N TYR A 43 6.79 -7.19 0.47
CA TYR A 43 7.98 -6.40 0.80
C TYR A 43 7.73 -4.88 0.91
N LEU A 44 6.53 -4.45 1.34
CA LEU A 44 6.20 -3.02 1.48
C LEU A 44 7.20 -2.25 2.35
N ARG A 45 7.23 -2.56 3.65
CA ARG A 45 8.24 -2.06 4.60
C ARG A 45 9.04 -3.20 5.21
N ARG A 46 8.41 -4.37 5.36
CA ARG A 46 8.97 -5.56 5.99
C ARG A 46 8.54 -6.78 5.19
N ARG A 47 9.29 -7.88 5.27
CA ARG A 47 8.88 -9.16 4.63
C ARG A 47 7.49 -9.63 5.11
N ARG A 48 7.18 -9.34 6.38
CA ARG A 48 5.91 -9.72 7.01
C ARG A 48 4.72 -8.82 6.65
N SER A 49 4.89 -7.77 5.84
CA SER A 49 3.84 -6.80 5.49
C SER A 49 2.58 -7.43 4.88
N THR A 50 2.71 -8.56 4.19
CA THR A 50 1.59 -9.30 3.58
C THR A 50 0.82 -10.19 4.55
N PHE A 51 1.34 -10.39 5.77
CA PHE A 51 0.73 -11.29 6.75
C PHE A 51 -0.14 -10.48 7.71
N ILE A 52 -1.24 -11.09 8.16
CA ILE A 52 -2.15 -10.47 9.15
C ILE A 52 -1.38 -9.97 10.37
N SER A 53 -0.44 -10.77 10.89
CA SER A 53 0.38 -10.41 12.04
C SER A 53 1.40 -9.29 11.75
N GLY A 54 1.66 -8.95 10.49
CA GLY A 54 2.57 -7.87 10.10
C GLY A 54 1.87 -6.55 9.77
N ALA A 55 0.59 -6.58 9.43
CA ALA A 55 -0.18 -5.41 9.01
C ALA A 55 -0.16 -4.28 10.04
N GLY A 56 -0.22 -4.60 11.34
CA GLY A 56 -0.23 -3.59 12.41
C GLY A 56 1.01 -2.69 12.41
N GLY A 57 2.18 -3.23 12.06
CA GLY A 57 3.42 -2.44 11.98
C GLY A 57 3.41 -1.43 10.82
N ASP A 58 2.81 -1.79 9.70
CA ASP A 58 2.66 -0.88 8.56
C ASP A 58 1.58 0.16 8.85
N ALA A 59 0.48 -0.22 9.51
CA ALA A 59 -0.56 0.71 9.95
C ALA A 59 0.00 1.80 10.87
N ALA A 60 0.78 1.41 11.88
CA ALA A 60 1.43 2.35 12.78
C ALA A 60 2.36 3.34 12.05
N ALA A 61 3.02 2.89 10.98
CA ALA A 61 3.89 3.76 10.17
C ALA A 61 3.11 4.69 9.23
N LEU A 62 1.96 4.25 8.68
CA LEU A 62 1.20 5.00 7.67
C LEU A 62 0.18 5.99 8.27
N VAL A 63 -0.43 5.68 9.40
CA VAL A 63 -1.46 6.52 10.04
C VAL A 63 -0.98 7.96 10.29
N PRO A 64 0.25 8.24 10.77
CA PRO A 64 0.73 9.61 10.93
C PRO A 64 0.70 10.45 9.64
N HIS A 65 0.96 9.83 8.49
CA HIS A 65 0.91 10.50 7.18
C HIS A 65 -0.53 10.86 6.78
N LEU A 66 -1.51 10.03 7.13
CA LEU A 66 -2.93 10.31 6.91
C LEU A 66 -3.41 11.43 7.85
N LEU A 67 -3.04 11.36 9.13
CA LEU A 67 -3.52 12.30 10.15
C LEU A 67 -2.99 13.72 9.97
N ARG A 68 -1.78 13.89 9.42
CA ARG A 68 -1.26 15.22 9.04
C ARG A 68 -2.19 15.96 8.08
N ARG A 69 -2.93 15.25 7.23
CA ARG A 69 -3.86 15.87 6.27
C ARG A 69 -5.19 16.26 6.92
N THR A 70 -5.78 15.39 7.74
CA THR A 70 -7.07 15.67 8.39
C THR A 70 -7.06 16.91 9.29
N ARG A 71 -5.89 17.29 9.84
CA ARG A 71 -5.75 18.50 10.67
C ARG A 71 -5.62 19.79 9.88
N CYS A 72 -5.39 19.74 8.57
CA CYS A 72 -5.23 20.92 7.73
C CYS A 72 -6.48 21.26 6.92
N ALA A 73 -7.47 20.36 6.92
CA ALA A 73 -8.76 20.51 6.24
C ALA A 73 -9.93 20.77 7.22
N ALA A 74 -9.62 21.03 8.49
CA ALA A 74 -10.55 21.44 9.55
C ALA A 74 -10.13 22.83 10.04
#